data_AF-W9RGP5-F1
#
_entry.id   AF-W9RGP5-F1
#
_cell.length_a   1.000
_cell.length_b   1.000
_cell.length_c   1.000
_cell.angle_alpha   90.00
_cell.angle_beta   90.00
_cell.angle_gamma   90.00
#
_symmetry.space_group_name_H-M   'P 1'
#
loop_
_entity.id
_entity.type
_entity.pdbx_description
1 polymer ?
#
loop_
_entity_poly.entity_id
_entity_poly.type
_entity_poly.pdbx_seq_one_letter_code
_entity_poly.pdbx_strand_id
1 'polypeptide(L)'
;MACRIPTVSFGSASGVIGIIASLPREQIEFLEKLETSTRAMIDGVGDLCHKKWRSVKKFNYLGEEVEEFVEASNFLDGDLIESFLDLSGNMMDQVSEQIGVSVGELCERVEELKRLHCLVGFKT
;
A
#
# COMPACT_ATOMS: atom_id res chain seq x y z
N MET A 1 -1.26 -21.90 -15.60
CA MET A 1 -1.97 -22.17 -14.34
C MET A 1 -2.13 -20.84 -13.63
N ALA A 2 -3.35 -20.37 -13.38
CA ALA A 2 -3.55 -19.18 -12.56
C ALA A 2 -3.11 -19.50 -11.13
N CYS A 3 -2.05 -18.85 -10.65
CA CYS A 3 -1.63 -18.95 -9.26
C CYS A 3 -2.78 -18.41 -8.39
N ARG A 4 -3.42 -19.29 -7.59
CA ARG A 4 -4.42 -18.84 -6.62
C ARG A 4 -3.67 -18.15 -5.48
N ILE A 5 -3.66 -16.82 -5.52
CA ILE A 5 -3.19 -15.98 -4.41
C ILE A 5 -4.15 -16.20 -3.24
N PRO A 6 -3.67 -16.59 -2.04
CA PRO A 6 -4.52 -16.65 -0.86
C PRO A 6 -5.04 -15.25 -0.53
N THR A 7 -6.36 -15.11 -0.48
CA THR A 7 -7.04 -13.82 -0.23
C THR A 7 -8.09 -13.94 0.86
N VAL A 8 -8.18 -12.95 1.73
CA VAL A 8 -9.24 -12.79 2.75
C VAL A 8 -9.96 -11.47 2.48
N SER A 9 -11.27 -11.51 2.24
CA SER A 9 -12.10 -10.31 2.14
C SER A 9 -12.64 -9.92 3.52
N PHE A 10 -12.69 -8.62 3.81
CA PHE A 10 -13.29 -8.10 5.04
C PHE A 10 -14.22 -6.92 4.73
N GLY A 11 -15.18 -6.66 5.62
CA GLY A 11 -16.02 -5.47 5.59
C GLY A 11 -15.73 -4.59 6.80
N SER A 12 -15.69 -3.27 6.59
CA SER A 12 -15.59 -2.29 7.68
C SER A 12 -16.97 -1.82 8.15
N ALA A 13 -17.05 -1.30 9.38
CA ALA A 13 -18.27 -0.68 9.90
C ALA A 13 -18.70 0.59 9.12
N SER A 14 -17.80 1.17 8.33
CA SER A 14 -18.08 2.29 7.43
C SER A 14 -18.62 1.88 6.06
N GLY A 15 -18.83 0.58 5.81
CA GLY A 15 -19.37 0.07 4.54
C GLY A 15 -18.32 -0.15 3.44
N VAL A 16 -17.03 -0.20 3.78
CA VAL A 16 -15.95 -0.50 2.84
C VAL A 16 -15.72 -2.01 2.80
N ILE A 17 -15.50 -2.57 1.61
CA ILE A 17 -15.04 -3.95 1.43
C ILE A 17 -13.56 -3.89 1.05
N GLY A 18 -12.70 -4.55 1.82
CA GLY A 18 -11.27 -4.65 1.57
C GLY A 18 -10.82 -6.09 1.34
N ILE A 19 -9.64 -6.26 0.74
CA ILE A 19 -9.01 -7.56 0.51
C ILE A 19 -7.61 -7.56 1.12
N ILE A 20 -7.29 -8.67 1.76
CA ILE A 20 -5.95 -9.00 2.24
C ILE A 20 -5.41 -10.11 1.35
N ALA A 21 -4.22 -9.96 0.78
CA ALA A 21 -3.64 -10.98 -0.10
C ALA A 21 -2.18 -11.30 0.24
N SER A 22 -1.82 -12.59 0.11
CA SER A 22 -0.44 -13.06 0.28
C SER A 22 0.26 -13.16 -1.07
N LEU A 23 1.11 -12.19 -1.38
CA LEU A 23 1.82 -12.12 -2.66
C LEU A 23 3.16 -12.88 -2.61
N PRO A 24 3.66 -13.38 -3.75
CA PRO A 24 5.03 -13.89 -3.86
C PRO A 24 6.06 -12.83 -3.47
N ARG A 25 7.18 -13.26 -2.86
CA ARG A 25 8.23 -12.36 -2.35
C ARG A 25 8.76 -11.37 -3.38
N GLU A 26 8.96 -11.81 -4.62
CA GLU A 26 9.43 -10.93 -5.71
C GLU A 26 8.43 -9.79 -6.00
N GLN A 27 7.12 -10.09 -5.94
CA GLN A 27 6.08 -9.06 -6.11
C GLN A 27 6.06 -8.11 -4.92
N ILE A 28 6.24 -8.62 -3.69
CA ILE A 28 6.33 -7.79 -2.49
C ILE A 28 7.53 -6.83 -2.59
N GLU A 29 8.72 -7.33 -2.91
CA GLU A 29 9.93 -6.50 -3.02
C GLU A 29 9.81 -5.42 -4.09
N PHE A 30 9.13 -5.72 -5.20
CA PHE A 30 8.80 -4.74 -6.23
C PHE A 30 7.81 -3.69 -5.72
N LEU A 31 6.72 -4.12 -5.10
CA LEU A 31 5.68 -3.23 -4.61
C LEU A 31 6.15 -2.35 -3.44
N GLU A 32 7.04 -2.85 -2.58
CA GLU A 32 7.69 -2.07 -1.52
C GLU A 32 8.48 -0.90 -2.13
N LYS A 33 9.20 -1.13 -3.23
CA LYS A 33 9.92 -0.06 -3.95
C LYS A 33 8.95 0.95 -4.55
N LEU A 34 7.91 0.47 -5.23
CA LEU A 34 6.89 1.33 -5.84
C LEU A 34 6.16 2.19 -4.81
N GLU A 35 5.72 1.59 -3.70
CA GLU A 35 5.07 2.31 -2.60
C GLU A 35 6.00 3.37 -2.00
N THR A 36 7.28 3.03 -1.78
CA THR A 36 8.26 3.95 -1.20
C THR A 36 8.54 5.14 -2.13
N SER A 37 8.76 4.88 -3.42
CA SER A 37 8.99 5.94 -4.41
C SER A 37 7.74 6.80 -4.62
N THR A 38 6.54 6.20 -4.64
CA THR A 38 5.27 6.93 -4.79
C THR A 38 4.99 7.80 -3.57
N ARG A 39 5.22 7.28 -2.36
CA ARG A 39 5.08 8.05 -1.10
C ARG A 39 5.96 9.30 -1.10
N ALA A 40 7.17 9.22 -1.66
CA ALA A 40 8.08 10.35 -1.72
C ALA A 40 7.60 11.50 -2.63
N MET A 41 6.65 11.23 -3.53
CA MET A 41 6.08 12.22 -4.45
C MET A 41 4.79 12.86 -3.93
N ILE A 42 4.21 12.33 -2.84
CA ILE A 42 2.92 12.79 -2.32
C ILE A 42 3.17 13.60 -1.05
N ASP A 43 2.86 14.90 -1.13
CA ASP A 43 2.81 15.76 0.05
C ASP A 43 1.65 15.32 0.95
N GLY A 44 1.95 15.02 2.21
CA GLY A 44 0.93 14.58 3.18
C GLY A 44 -0.15 15.65 3.37
N VAL A 45 -1.42 15.24 3.30
CA VAL A 45 -2.54 16.17 3.52
C VAL A 45 -2.58 16.58 5.00
N GLY A 46 -2.48 17.89 5.27
CA GLY A 46 -2.69 18.45 6.62
C GLY A 46 -1.59 18.16 7.63
N ASP A 47 -0.33 17.99 7.20
CA ASP A 47 0.83 17.74 8.07
C ASP A 47 0.74 16.42 8.89
N LEU A 48 -0.12 15.50 8.44
CA LEU A 48 -0.27 14.18 9.04
C LEU A 48 0.81 13.22 8.51
N CYS A 49 1.68 12.76 9.41
CA CYS A 49 2.66 11.72 9.09
C CYS A 49 1.96 10.39 8.77
N HIS A 50 2.11 9.87 7.55
CA HIS A 50 1.48 8.62 7.08
C HIS A 50 1.79 7.42 7.98
N LYS A 51 3.03 7.32 8.49
CA LYS A 51 3.43 6.29 9.46
C LYS A 51 2.61 6.36 10.76
N LYS A 52 2.31 7.56 11.24
CA LYS A 52 1.51 7.80 12.45
C LYS A 52 0.01 7.54 12.21
N TRP A 53 -0.48 7.81 11.00
CA TRP A 53 -1.86 7.45 10.63
C TRP A 53 -2.07 5.93 10.58
N ARG A 54 -1.06 5.20 10.10
CA ARG A 54 -1.09 3.73 9.96
C ARG A 54 -0.73 2.94 11.22
N SER A 55 -0.12 3.56 12.22
CA SER A 55 0.30 2.85 13.44
C SER A 55 -0.88 2.22 14.18
N VAL A 56 -0.65 1.04 14.74
CA VAL A 56 -1.67 0.34 15.54
C VAL A 56 -1.92 1.11 16.82
N LYS A 57 -3.16 1.61 16.99
CA LYS A 57 -3.62 2.19 18.25
C LYS A 57 -3.78 1.07 19.28
N LYS A 58 -2.96 1.09 20.32
CA LYS A 58 -3.11 0.20 21.48
C LYS A 58 -4.07 0.83 22.47
N PHE A 59 -4.97 0.03 23.02
CA PHE A 59 -5.82 0.43 24.14
C PHE A 59 -5.49 -0.43 25.35
N ASN A 60 -5.45 0.17 26.54
CA ASN A 60 -5.29 -0.58 27.79
C ASN A 60 -6.62 -1.29 28.16
N TYR A 61 -6.61 -2.08 29.23
CA TYR A 61 -7.78 -2.80 29.74
C TYR A 61 -8.92 -1.86 30.23
N LEU A 62 -8.67 -0.56 30.34
CA LEU A 62 -9.65 0.49 30.66
C LEU A 62 -10.19 1.19 29.41
N GLY A 63 -9.70 0.83 28.21
CA GLY A 63 -10.13 1.42 26.94
C GLY A 63 -9.44 2.74 26.59
N GLU A 64 -8.36 3.10 27.27
CA GLU A 64 -7.59 4.33 27.01
C GLU A 64 -6.46 4.07 26.01
N GLU A 65 -6.24 5.01 25.09
CA GLU A 65 -5.16 4.92 24.10
C GLU A 65 -3.79 4.99 24.80
N VAL A 66 -2.96 3.99 24.53
CA VAL A 66 -1.59 3.89 25.07
C VAL A 66 -0.65 4.51 24.04
N GLU A 67 0.21 5.44 24.44
CA GLU A 67 1.23 6.08 23.58
C GLU A 67 2.39 5.13 23.18
N GLU A 68 2.14 3.83 23.10
CA GLU A 68 3.09 2.90 22.46
C GLU A 68 2.84 2.88 20.96
N PHE A 69 3.75 3.52 20.21
CA PHE A 69 3.79 3.39 18.76
C PHE A 69 4.26 1.99 18.38
N VAL A 70 3.35 1.18 17.85
CA VAL A 70 3.72 -0.03 17.12
C VAL A 70 3.74 0.33 15.64
N GLU A 71 4.93 0.30 15.03
CA GLU A 71 5.07 0.49 13.59
C GLU A 71 4.29 -0.61 12.88
N ALA A 72 3.35 -0.18 12.04
CA ALA A 72 2.66 -1.09 11.16
C ALA A 72 3.72 -1.63 10.17
N SER A 73 4.05 -2.90 10.35
CA SER A 73 5.13 -3.58 9.65
C SER A 73 4.54 -4.75 8.90
N ASN A 74 5.27 -5.22 7.89
CA ASN A 74 4.90 -6.38 7.10
C ASN A 74 3.58 -6.21 6.33
N PHE A 75 3.24 -4.99 5.89
CA PHE A 75 2.13 -4.82 4.96
C PHE A 75 2.40 -3.78 3.88
N LEU A 76 1.73 -3.94 2.74
CA LEU A 76 1.73 -3.01 1.63
C LEU A 76 0.41 -2.25 1.56
N ASP A 77 0.51 -0.99 1.18
CA ASP A 77 -0.63 -0.10 1.06
C ASP A 77 -1.16 -0.01 -0.38
N GLY A 78 -2.18 -0.81 -0.67
CA GLY A 78 -2.80 -0.84 -2.00
C GLY A 78 -3.27 0.53 -2.50
N ASP A 79 -3.89 1.35 -1.64
CA ASP A 79 -4.40 2.66 -2.04
C ASP A 79 -3.26 3.63 -2.43
N LEU A 80 -2.16 3.59 -1.70
CA LEU A 80 -0.97 4.40 -2.01
C LEU A 80 -0.28 3.91 -3.27
N ILE A 81 -0.23 2.60 -3.49
CA ILE A 81 0.29 2.04 -4.75
C ILE A 81 -0.61 2.45 -5.93
N GLU A 82 -1.94 2.40 -5.77
CA GLU A 82 -2.89 2.83 -6.80
C GLU A 82 -2.78 4.33 -7.11
N SER A 83 -2.48 5.16 -6.10
CA SER A 83 -2.29 6.61 -6.29
C SER A 83 -1.16 6.98 -7.23
N PHE A 84 -0.26 6.03 -7.57
CA PHE A 84 0.71 6.22 -8.65
C PHE A 84 0.03 6.65 -9.96
N LEU A 85 -1.14 6.08 -10.29
CA LEU A 85 -1.88 6.40 -11.51
C LEU A 85 -2.45 7.82 -11.52
N ASP A 86 -2.52 8.47 -10.36
CA ASP A 86 -3.01 9.84 -10.19
C ASP A 86 -1.87 10.87 -10.18
N LEU A 87 -0.61 10.43 -10.23
CA LEU A 87 0.55 11.33 -10.27
C LEU A 87 0.63 12.09 -11.61
N SER A 88 1.25 13.28 -11.56
CA SER A 88 1.61 13.99 -12.78
C SER A 88 2.68 13.24 -13.57
N GLY A 89 2.71 13.41 -14.90
CA GLY A 89 3.69 12.70 -15.76
C GLY A 89 5.15 12.88 -15.31
N ASN A 90 5.52 14.08 -14.87
CA ASN A 90 6.86 14.35 -14.34
C ASN A 90 7.17 13.55 -13.05
N MET A 91 6.19 13.39 -12.16
CA MET A 91 6.33 12.59 -10.95
C MET A 91 6.39 11.09 -11.28
N MET A 92 5.60 10.63 -12.25
CA MET A 92 5.67 9.26 -12.75
C MET A 92 7.05 8.95 -13.34
N ASP A 93 7.63 9.88 -14.11
CA ASP A 93 8.96 9.75 -14.68
C ASP A 93 10.03 9.62 -13.58
N GLN A 94 9.95 10.43 -12.52
CA GLN A 94 10.87 10.34 -11.37
C GLN A 94 10.75 8.98 -10.66
N VAL A 95 9.54 8.46 -10.46
CA VAL A 95 9.31 7.14 -9.87
C VAL A 95 9.86 6.03 -10.80
N SER A 96 9.64 6.17 -12.10
CA SER A 96 10.16 5.27 -13.14
C SER A 96 11.69 5.19 -13.12
N GLU A 97 12.38 6.32 -13.01
CA GLU A 97 13.84 6.39 -12.90
C GLU A 97 14.36 5.72 -11.62
N GLN A 98 13.69 5.93 -10.47
CA GLN A 98 14.08 5.33 -9.20
C GLN A 98 13.96 3.80 -9.19
N ILE A 99 12.93 3.27 -9.85
CA ILE A 99 12.64 1.84 -9.90
C ILE A 99 13.41 1.16 -11.06
N GLY A 100 13.77 1.91 -12.10
CA GLY A 100 14.44 1.40 -13.29
C GLY A 100 13.49 0.66 -14.25
N VAL A 101 12.21 1.02 -14.24
CA VAL A 101 11.13 0.40 -15.03
C VAL A 101 10.35 1.49 -15.73
N SER A 102 9.99 1.31 -17.00
CA SER A 102 9.27 2.33 -17.77
C SER A 102 7.91 2.69 -17.15
N VAL A 103 7.48 3.95 -17.29
CA VAL A 103 6.15 4.40 -16.81
C VAL A 103 5.02 3.51 -17.36
N GLY A 104 5.06 3.14 -18.64
CA GLY A 104 4.04 2.29 -19.26
C GLY A 104 3.94 0.91 -18.60
N GLU A 105 5.07 0.29 -18.29
CA GLU A 105 5.11 -0.98 -17.57
C GLU A 105 4.65 -0.84 -16.11
N LEU A 106 4.99 0.26 -15.43
CA LEU A 106 4.47 0.54 -14.09
C LEU A 106 2.95 0.69 -14.09
N CYS A 107 2.38 1.42 -15.06
CA CYS A 107 0.94 1.57 -15.21
C CYS A 107 0.25 0.22 -15.43
N GLU A 108 0.77 -0.60 -16.35
CA GLU A 108 0.21 -1.92 -16.63
C GLU A 108 0.19 -2.82 -15.39
N ARG A 109 1.28 -2.84 -14.62
CA ARG A 109 1.39 -3.62 -13.37
C ARG A 109 0.43 -3.11 -12.29
N VAL A 110 0.30 -1.80 -12.12
CA VAL A 110 -0.63 -1.21 -11.12
C VAL A 110 -2.08 -1.50 -11.50
N GLU A 111 -2.42 -1.39 -12.79
CA GLU A 111 -3.76 -1.75 -13.28
C GLU A 111 -4.06 -3.25 -13.10
N GLU A 112 -3.07 -4.13 -13.29
CA GLU A 112 -3.22 -5.56 -13.01
C GLU A 112 -3.51 -5.83 -11.54
N LEU A 113 -2.82 -5.14 -10.63
CA LEU A 113 -3.08 -5.23 -9.19
C LEU A 113 -4.46 -4.70 -8.81
N LYS A 114 -4.90 -3.61 -9.44
CA LYS A 114 -6.25 -3.04 -9.22
C LYS A 114 -7.35 -4.03 -9.60
N ARG A 115 -7.15 -4.84 -10.64
CA ARG A 115 -8.09 -5.92 -11.02
C ARG A 115 -8.23 -7.01 -9.94
N LEU A 116 -7.29 -7.09 -8.99
CA LEU A 116 -7.37 -8.00 -7.85
C LEU A 116 -8.18 -7.43 -6.66
N HIS A 117 -8.68 -6.18 -6.77
CA HIS A 117 -9.47 -5.43 -5.78
C HIS A 117 -8.70 -5.13 -4.47
N CYS A 118 -8.48 -3.84 -4.18
CA CYS A 118 -8.05 -3.21 -2.92
C CYS A 118 -7.24 -4.11 -1.98
N LEU A 119 -5.94 -4.19 -2.24
CA LEU A 119 -5.05 -5.22 -1.74
C LEU A 119 -4.22 -4.69 -0.56
N VAL A 120 -4.42 -5.23 0.63
CA VAL A 120 -3.48 -5.11 1.76
C VAL A 120 -2.57 -6.33 1.68
N GLY A 121 -1.34 -6.14 1.18
CA GLY A 121 -0.35 -7.21 1.10
C GLY A 121 0.22 -7.49 2.50
N PHE A 122 0.47 -8.74 2.89
CA PHE A 122 1.22 -9.06 4.12
C PHE A 122 2.56 -9.73 3.80
N LYS A 123 3.61 -9.34 4.51
CA LYS A 123 4.94 -9.97 4.46
C LYS A 123 4.98 -11.10 5.50
N THR A 124 4.95 -12.35 5.04
CA THR A 124 5.25 -13.52 5.87
C THR A 124 6.74 -13.77 5.95
#